data_AF-A0AAW4RN95-F1
#
_entry.id   AF-A0AAW4RN95-F1
#
_cell.length_a   1.000
_cell.length_b   1.000
_cell.length_c   1.000
_cell.angle_alpha   90.00
_cell.angle_beta   90.00
_cell.angle_gamma   90.00
#
_symmetry.space_group_name_H-M   'P 1'
#
loop_
_entity.id
_entity.type
_entity.pdbx_description
1 polymer ?
#
loop_
_entity_poly.entity_id
_entity_poly.type
_entity_poly.pdbx_seq_one_letter_code
_entity_poly.pdbx_strand_id
1 'polypeptide(L)'
;MATRWIHAGLCALLLTACSTGPATRPAAAANAPPPPHTVSADAAECTAKGGQLRPVGRMQIPRCIVPYADAGKTCTDNSDCSGDCLATSIVPTGAAAAGICQRDSDRFGCRQTVVGGKGQAALCID
;
A
#
# COMPACT_ATOMS: atom_id res chain seq x y z
N MET A 1 -60.60 -42.24 -8.72
CA MET A 1 -59.35 -41.53 -8.39
C MET A 1 -59.63 -40.73 -7.13
N ALA A 2 -59.56 -41.38 -5.97
CA ALA A 2 -58.40 -41.41 -5.07
C ALA A 2 -58.31 -40.13 -4.20
N THR A 3 -59.11 -40.15 -3.13
CA THR A 3 -58.73 -39.88 -1.72
C THR A 3 -57.98 -38.57 -1.39
N ARG A 4 -58.75 -37.61 -0.87
CA ARG A 4 -58.33 -36.65 0.18
C ARG A 4 -57.70 -37.43 1.34
N TRP A 5 -56.74 -36.87 2.07
CA TRP A 5 -56.55 -36.91 3.55
C TRP A 5 -55.21 -36.20 3.87
N ILE A 6 -55.27 -35.00 4.45
CA ILE A 6 -54.89 -34.69 5.86
C ILE A 6 -53.42 -34.97 6.13
N HIS A 7 -52.60 -33.92 6.29
CA HIS A 7 -51.50 -33.71 7.26
C HIS A 7 -51.28 -32.17 7.24
N ALA A 8 -51.89 -31.32 8.08
CA ALA A 8 -51.75 -31.21 9.55
C ALA A 8 -50.28 -31.29 9.99
N GLY A 9 -49.64 -30.13 10.10
CA GLY A 9 -48.27 -29.95 10.58
C GLY A 9 -47.87 -28.49 10.37
N LEU A 10 -48.50 -27.54 11.05
CA LEU A 10 -48.08 -27.08 12.38
C LEU A 10 -46.59 -26.69 12.42
N CYS A 11 -46.18 -25.71 11.61
CA CYS A 11 -44.98 -24.92 11.90
C CYS A 11 -45.36 -23.82 12.90
N ALA A 12 -45.54 -24.23 14.14
CA ALA A 12 -45.62 -23.34 15.29
C ALA A 12 -44.21 -22.83 15.63
N LEU A 13 -44.12 -21.51 15.85
CA LEU A 13 -43.23 -20.77 16.77
C LEU A 13 -41.77 -21.25 16.92
N LEU A 14 -40.77 -20.38 16.79
CA LEU A 14 -40.38 -19.49 17.89
C LEU A 14 -39.50 -18.34 17.37
N LEU A 15 -39.91 -17.10 17.69
CA LEU A 15 -39.00 -15.95 17.73
C LEU A 15 -37.97 -16.19 18.85
N THR A 16 -36.68 -16.21 18.50
CA THR A 16 -35.60 -16.04 19.47
C THR A 16 -34.84 -14.76 19.14
N ALA A 17 -35.30 -13.68 19.77
CA ALA A 17 -34.50 -12.48 19.99
C ALA A 17 -33.61 -12.69 21.24
N CYS A 18 -32.53 -11.89 21.29
CA CYS A 18 -31.56 -11.71 22.38
C CYS A 18 -30.40 -12.75 22.38
N SER A 19 -29.12 -12.38 22.38
CA SER A 19 -28.48 -11.12 22.76
C SER A 19 -27.06 -11.05 22.19
N THR A 20 -26.74 -10.00 21.44
CA THR A 20 -25.36 -9.59 21.18
C THR A 20 -24.80 -8.98 22.46
N GLY A 21 -24.22 -9.81 23.32
CA GLY A 21 -23.37 -9.31 24.40
C GLY A 21 -22.20 -8.53 23.80
N PRO A 22 -21.76 -7.41 24.40
CA PRO A 22 -20.52 -6.78 23.97
C PRO A 22 -19.42 -7.80 24.22
N ALA A 23 -18.77 -8.26 23.14
CA ALA A 23 -17.54 -9.01 23.25
C ALA A 23 -16.55 -8.10 23.99
N THR A 24 -16.29 -8.38 25.26
CA THR A 24 -15.14 -7.90 25.98
C THR A 24 -13.92 -8.41 25.23
N ARG A 25 -13.48 -7.63 24.25
CA ARG A 25 -12.20 -7.83 23.56
C ARG A 25 -11.14 -7.72 24.66
N PRO A 26 -10.34 -8.77 24.95
CA PRO A 26 -9.27 -8.64 25.91
C PRO A 26 -8.36 -7.50 25.42
N ALA A 27 -8.33 -6.41 26.19
CA ALA A 27 -7.48 -5.25 25.96
C ALA A 27 -6.03 -5.56 26.35
N ALA A 28 -5.50 -6.68 25.86
CA ALA A 28 -4.19 -7.20 26.21
C ALA A 28 -3.50 -7.80 24.99
N ALA A 29 -3.31 -6.98 23.96
CA ALA A 29 -2.34 -7.26 22.89
C ALA A 29 -1.91 -6.01 22.09
N ALA A 30 -2.35 -4.80 22.46
CA ALA A 30 -2.05 -3.60 21.67
C ALA A 30 -0.61 -3.07 21.86
N ASN A 31 0.14 -3.57 22.86
CA ASN A 31 1.44 -3.01 23.26
C ASN A 31 2.60 -4.03 23.25
N ALA A 32 2.43 -5.22 22.68
CA ALA A 32 3.58 -6.12 22.50
C ALA A 32 4.47 -5.56 21.39
N PRO A 33 5.79 -5.37 21.61
CA PRO A 33 6.70 -5.08 20.52
C PRO A 33 6.58 -6.20 19.48
N PRO A 34 6.57 -5.89 18.18
CA PRO A 34 6.61 -6.92 17.15
C PRO A 34 7.81 -7.84 17.42
N PRO A 35 7.69 -9.15 17.17
CA PRO A 35 8.79 -10.07 17.36
C PRO A 35 10.00 -9.59 16.57
N PRO A 36 11.25 -9.82 17.05
CA PRO A 36 12.44 -9.43 16.32
C PRO A 36 12.47 -10.15 14.97
N HIS A 37 12.12 -9.44 13.90
CA HIS A 37 12.35 -9.89 12.54
C HIS A 37 13.87 -9.88 12.31
N THR A 38 14.43 -11.01 11.91
CA THR A 38 15.86 -11.09 11.64
C THR A 38 16.15 -10.50 10.27
N VAL A 39 17.23 -9.71 10.16
CA VAL A 39 17.64 -9.03 8.91
C VAL A 39 17.73 -10.00 7.72
N SER A 40 18.07 -11.26 7.96
CA SER A 40 18.12 -12.29 6.91
C SER A 40 16.75 -12.66 6.34
N ALA A 41 15.68 -12.67 7.16
CA ALA A 41 14.33 -12.92 6.69
C ALA A 41 13.83 -11.75 5.83
N ASP A 42 14.11 -10.51 6.27
CA ASP A 42 13.78 -9.29 5.51
C ASP A 42 14.49 -9.25 4.14
N ALA A 43 15.73 -9.74 4.08
CA ALA A 43 16.49 -9.82 2.84
C ALA A 43 15.85 -10.76 1.83
N ALA A 44 15.49 -11.97 2.26
CA ALA A 44 14.87 -12.98 1.41
C ALA A 44 13.51 -12.52 0.87
N GLU A 45 12.67 -11.94 1.73
CA GLU A 45 11.39 -11.36 1.33
C GLU A 45 11.55 -10.20 0.34
N CYS A 46 12.58 -9.37 0.53
CA CYS A 46 12.89 -8.29 -0.39
C CYS A 46 13.30 -8.81 -1.77
N THR A 47 14.20 -9.80 -1.82
CA THR A 47 14.63 -10.43 -3.07
C THR A 47 13.48 -11.14 -3.78
N ALA A 48 12.57 -11.79 -3.04
CA ALA A 48 11.37 -12.40 -3.62
C ALA A 48 10.46 -11.38 -4.33
N LYS A 49 10.49 -10.10 -3.92
CA LYS A 49 9.79 -8.99 -4.58
C LYS A 49 10.60 -8.36 -5.73
N GLY A 50 11.76 -8.93 -6.07
CA GLY A 50 12.69 -8.37 -7.06
C GLY A 50 13.50 -7.18 -6.54
N GLY A 51 13.48 -6.92 -5.23
CA GLY A 51 14.20 -5.81 -4.60
C GLY A 51 15.52 -6.20 -3.96
N GLN A 52 16.18 -5.21 -3.39
CA GLN A 52 17.38 -5.38 -2.58
C GLN A 52 17.28 -4.54 -1.30
N LEU A 53 17.71 -5.11 -0.17
CA LEU A 53 17.92 -4.33 1.05
C LEU A 53 19.08 -3.37 0.82
N ARG A 54 18.79 -2.07 0.90
CA ARG A 54 19.79 -1.01 0.80
C ARG A 54 19.69 -0.11 2.03
N PRO A 55 20.83 0.37 2.58
CA PRO A 55 20.80 1.44 3.55
C PRO A 55 20.36 2.73 2.84
N VAL A 56 19.36 3.42 3.39
CA VAL A 56 18.80 4.63 2.79
C VAL A 56 18.65 5.74 3.83
N GLY A 57 18.66 6.98 3.34
CA GLY A 57 18.61 8.19 4.16
C GLY A 57 19.82 8.41 5.07
N ARG A 58 19.85 9.50 5.85
CA ARG A 58 20.98 9.75 6.78
C ARG A 58 21.18 8.66 7.83
N MET A 59 20.08 8.06 8.30
CA MET A 59 20.14 7.05 9.35
C MET A 59 20.58 5.68 8.85
N GLN A 60 20.76 5.52 7.53
CA GLN A 60 21.21 4.28 6.90
C GLN A 60 20.34 3.07 7.29
N ILE A 61 19.03 3.32 7.48
CA ILE A 61 18.09 2.26 7.87
C ILE A 61 17.93 1.32 6.66
N PRO A 62 18.18 0.01 6.81
CA PRO A 62 17.95 -0.94 5.72
C PRO A 62 16.47 -0.93 5.31
N ARG A 63 16.22 -0.69 4.02
CA ARG A 63 14.88 -0.74 3.42
C ARG A 63 14.92 -1.59 2.16
N CYS A 64 13.82 -2.28 1.89
CA CYS A 64 13.68 -3.01 0.64
C CYS A 64 13.42 -2.02 -0.50
N ILE A 65 14.35 -1.94 -1.46
CA ILE A 65 14.24 -1.08 -2.63
C ILE A 65 13.97 -1.94 -3.85
N VAL A 66 12.81 -1.71 -4.49
CA VAL A 66 12.34 -2.46 -5.66
C VAL A 66 12.47 -1.58 -6.90
N PRO A 67 13.19 -2.00 -7.94
CA PRO A 67 13.26 -1.27 -9.20
C PRO A 67 11.92 -1.33 -9.93
N TYR A 68 11.56 -0.24 -10.61
CA TYR A 68 10.38 -0.21 -11.46
C TYR A 68 10.72 -0.61 -12.90
N ALA A 69 9.86 -1.42 -13.52
CA ALA A 69 10.08 -1.90 -14.89
C ALA A 69 9.98 -0.79 -15.95
N ASP A 70 9.32 0.31 -15.60
CA ASP A 70 9.11 1.51 -16.42
C ASP A 70 10.05 2.66 -16.08
N ALA A 71 11.07 2.43 -15.25
CA ALA A 71 12.07 3.42 -14.87
C ALA A 71 12.62 4.20 -16.08
N GLY A 72 12.58 5.53 -15.99
CA GLY A 72 13.14 6.43 -17.00
C GLY A 72 12.26 6.66 -18.24
N LYS A 73 11.10 6.03 -18.36
CA LYS A 73 10.13 6.37 -19.42
C LYS A 73 9.64 7.80 -19.23
N THR A 74 9.47 8.54 -20.34
CA THR A 74 8.86 9.87 -20.30
C THR A 74 7.41 9.78 -19.82
N CYS A 75 7.00 10.69 -18.95
CA CYS A 75 5.65 10.74 -18.39
C CYS A 75 5.19 12.19 -18.23
N THR A 76 3.88 12.37 -18.09
CA THR A 76 3.26 13.67 -17.77
C THR A 76 2.41 13.62 -16.53
N ASP A 77 2.05 12.43 -16.06
CA ASP A 77 1.30 12.20 -14.84
C ASP A 77 1.77 10.92 -14.13
N ASN A 78 1.46 10.79 -12.85
CA ASN A 78 1.78 9.59 -12.07
C ASN A 78 1.06 8.34 -12.61
N SER A 79 -0.11 8.50 -13.23
CA SER A 79 -0.83 7.37 -13.84
C SER A 79 -0.10 6.72 -15.02
N ASP A 80 0.90 7.40 -15.58
CA ASP A 80 1.75 6.87 -16.66
C ASP A 80 2.81 5.89 -16.14
N CYS A 81 3.03 5.84 -14.82
CA CYS A 81 4.13 5.13 -14.19
C CYS A 81 3.65 4.12 -13.13
N SER A 82 4.46 3.10 -12.86
CA SER A 82 4.26 2.21 -11.70
C SER A 82 4.60 2.90 -10.36
N GLY A 83 5.27 4.05 -10.42
CA GLY A 83 5.64 4.90 -9.28
C GLY A 83 5.26 6.36 -9.53
N ASP A 84 6.06 7.30 -9.03
CA ASP A 84 5.85 8.72 -9.28
C ASP A 84 6.41 9.12 -10.67
N CYS A 85 5.73 10.03 -11.37
CA CYS A 85 6.30 10.76 -12.50
C CYS A 85 7.13 11.93 -11.95
N LEU A 86 8.44 11.91 -12.14
CA LEU A 86 9.37 12.85 -11.51
C LEU A 86 9.94 13.84 -12.52
N ALA A 87 10.02 15.12 -12.14
CA ALA A 87 10.63 16.15 -12.96
C ALA A 87 12.13 15.87 -13.16
N THR A 88 12.64 16.06 -14.37
CA THR A 88 14.08 15.91 -14.68
C THR A 88 14.94 16.99 -14.00
N SER A 89 14.34 18.13 -13.66
CA SER A 89 14.92 19.20 -12.86
C SER A 89 13.82 19.89 -12.05
N ILE A 90 14.14 20.38 -10.85
CA ILE A 90 13.18 21.15 -10.05
C ILE A 90 12.84 22.47 -10.77
N VAL A 91 11.56 22.70 -11.00
CA VAL A 91 11.01 23.94 -11.59
C VAL A 91 10.11 24.66 -10.58
N PRO A 92 9.76 25.94 -10.80
CA PRO A 92 8.71 26.58 -10.00
C PRO A 92 7.40 25.79 -10.07
N THR A 93 6.68 25.70 -8.95
CA THR A 93 5.39 25.00 -8.88
C THR A 93 4.42 25.55 -9.92
N GLY A 94 3.79 24.64 -10.68
CA GLY A 94 2.84 24.97 -11.74
C GLY A 94 3.47 25.28 -13.11
N ALA A 95 4.80 25.41 -13.18
CA ALA A 95 5.51 25.54 -14.45
C ALA A 95 5.53 24.21 -15.22
N ALA A 96 5.65 24.31 -16.55
CA ALA A 96 5.82 23.14 -17.39
C ALA A 96 7.11 22.39 -17.02
N ALA A 97 7.03 21.06 -16.94
CA ALA A 97 8.14 20.20 -16.57
C ALA A 97 8.18 18.95 -17.45
N ALA A 98 9.38 18.54 -17.85
CA ALA A 98 9.59 17.21 -18.42
C ALA A 98 9.63 16.18 -17.28
N GLY A 99 8.81 15.13 -17.39
CA GLY A 99 8.73 14.04 -16.42
C GLY A 99 9.38 12.76 -16.93
N ILE A 100 9.99 12.02 -16.01
CA ILE A 100 10.41 10.63 -16.20
C ILE A 100 9.89 9.75 -15.05
N CYS A 101 9.50 8.51 -15.35
CA CYS A 101 9.08 7.57 -14.35
C CYS A 101 10.21 7.26 -13.36
N GLN A 102 9.86 7.27 -12.07
CA GLN A 102 10.76 6.99 -10.97
C GLN A 102 11.56 5.69 -11.19
N ARG A 103 12.81 5.65 -10.72
CA ARG A 103 13.72 4.52 -10.93
C ARG A 103 13.32 3.28 -10.12
N ASP A 104 13.10 3.48 -8.84
CA ASP A 104 12.89 2.43 -7.85
C ASP A 104 12.05 2.99 -6.69
N SER A 105 11.68 2.16 -5.72
CA SER A 105 10.86 2.60 -4.58
C SER A 105 11.58 3.51 -3.57
N ASP A 106 12.81 3.96 -3.85
CA ASP A 106 13.55 4.88 -2.99
C ASP A 106 12.97 6.30 -3.08
N ARG A 107 12.66 6.89 -1.92
CA ARG A 107 12.05 8.23 -1.83
C ARG A 107 13.00 9.29 -1.29
N PHE A 108 14.21 8.92 -0.92
CA PHE A 108 15.20 9.85 -0.39
C PHE A 108 15.74 10.78 -1.49
N GLY A 109 16.22 11.94 -1.06
CA GLY A 109 16.62 13.05 -1.93
C GLY A 109 15.53 14.08 -2.16
N CYS A 110 15.88 15.14 -2.90
CA CYS A 110 14.95 16.17 -3.36
C CYS A 110 14.32 15.77 -4.69
N ARG A 111 12.99 15.67 -4.72
CA ARG A 111 12.22 15.17 -5.84
C ARG A 111 11.02 16.09 -6.08
N GLN A 112 10.59 16.26 -7.31
CA GLN A 112 9.37 16.98 -7.64
C GLN A 112 8.53 16.09 -8.56
N THR A 113 7.25 15.90 -8.23
CA THR A 113 6.34 15.16 -9.10
C THR A 113 5.86 16.04 -10.24
N VAL A 114 5.50 15.41 -11.35
CA VAL A 114 4.87 16.04 -12.51
C VAL A 114 3.45 15.49 -12.63
N VAL A 115 2.47 16.38 -12.69
CA VAL A 115 1.04 16.05 -12.83
C VAL A 115 0.48 16.95 -13.92
N GLY A 116 -0.16 16.37 -14.93
CA GLY A 116 -0.60 17.07 -16.14
C GLY A 116 0.52 17.89 -16.81
N GLY A 117 1.77 17.40 -16.82
CA GLY A 117 2.93 18.08 -17.41
C GLY A 117 3.45 19.29 -16.62
N LYS A 118 2.99 19.48 -15.36
CA LYS A 118 3.40 20.58 -14.49
C LYS A 118 4.09 20.10 -13.23
N GLY A 119 5.19 20.76 -12.87
CA GLY A 119 5.91 20.50 -11.63
C GLY A 119 5.07 20.85 -10.40
N GLN A 120 4.98 19.93 -9.44
CA GLN A 120 4.30 20.14 -8.17
C GLN A 120 5.24 20.76 -7.12
N ALA A 121 4.84 20.84 -5.85
CA ALA A 121 5.79 21.22 -4.80
C ALA A 121 6.93 20.19 -4.72
N ALA A 122 8.18 20.65 -4.61
CA ALA A 122 9.32 19.77 -4.38
C ALA A 122 9.28 19.21 -2.95
N LEU A 123 9.60 17.93 -2.80
CA LEU A 123 9.72 17.23 -1.54
C LEU A 123 11.16 16.72 -1.37
N CYS A 124 11.82 17.16 -0.30
CA CYS A 124 13.15 16.71 0.07
C CYS A 124 13.05 15.81 1.31
N ILE A 125 13.38 14.54 1.12
CA ILE A 125 13.42 13.54 2.19
C ILE A 125 14.86 13.15 2.43
N ASP A 126 15.26 13.09 3.70
CA ASP A 126 16.60 12.70 4.13
C ASP A 126 16.56 11.52 5.10
#